data_AF-A0A7S2MYK1-F1
#
_entry.id   AF-A0A7S2MYK1-F1
#
_cell.length_a   1.000
_cell.length_b   1.000
_cell.length_c   1.000
_cell.angle_alpha   90.00
_cell.angle_beta   90.00
_cell.angle_gamma   90.00
#
_symmetry.space_group_name_H-M   'P 1'
#
loop_
_entity.id
_entity.type
_entity.pdbx_description
1 polymer ?
#
loop_
_entity_poly.entity_id
_entity_poly.type
_entity_poly.pdbx_seq_one_letter_code
_entity_poly.pdbx_strand_id
1 'polypeptide(L)'
;FRERIPLANLLSQVKISMDDPGSSKPRDWIGPIKRSANDEDDAFVVVPECKRMEPTTGSLRKRYNIAKLVKQFTHAGVPAMSVNCDGVLFGGSLEDITTARDASSSAAVALASEDGVVVPPILASDLILYPYQLYKLRLAGADAVNLVAGALTTKDLLY
;
A
#
# COMPACT_ATOMS: atom_id res chain seq x y z
N PHE A 1 -2.28 17.47 16.16
CA PHE A 1 -2.05 18.48 15.11
C PHE A 1 -2.77 18.01 13.86
N ARG A 2 -3.97 18.53 13.56
CA ARG A 2 -4.59 18.29 12.24
C ARG A 2 -3.78 19.10 11.23
N GLU A 3 -3.28 18.44 10.18
CA GLU A 3 -2.51 19.09 9.11
C GLU A 3 -3.29 20.24 8.45
N ARG A 4 -2.56 21.13 7.76
CA ARG A 4 -3.06 22.40 7.20
C ARG A 4 -4.15 22.25 6.12
N ILE A 5 -4.45 21.04 5.66
CA ILE A 5 -5.44 20.78 4.60
C ILE A 5 -6.76 20.32 5.24
N PRO A 6 -7.88 21.04 5.05
CA PRO A 6 -9.19 20.59 5.48
C PRO A 6 -9.62 19.25 4.87
N LEU A 7 -10.39 18.43 5.60
CA LEU A 7 -10.90 17.14 5.10
C LEU A 7 -11.71 17.28 3.81
N ALA A 8 -12.53 18.33 3.70
CA ALA A 8 -13.30 18.61 2.49
C ALA A 8 -12.41 18.79 1.24
N ASN A 9 -11.22 19.37 1.42
CA ASN A 9 -10.27 19.54 0.32
C ASN A 9 -9.66 18.20 -0.08
N LEU A 10 -9.31 17.33 0.88
CA LEU A 10 -8.83 15.97 0.58
C LEU A 10 -9.88 15.13 -0.14
N LEU A 11 -11.14 15.20 0.30
CA LEU A 11 -12.27 14.55 -0.37
C LEU A 11 -12.40 14.99 -1.84
N SER A 12 -12.34 16.31 -2.06
CA SER A 12 -12.37 16.88 -3.41
C SER A 12 -11.18 16.42 -4.26
N GLN A 13 -9.97 16.43 -3.70
CA GLN A 13 -8.76 15.96 -4.39
C GLN A 13 -8.85 14.48 -4.76
N VAL A 14 -9.32 13.62 -3.85
CA VAL A 14 -9.52 12.19 -4.13
C VAL A 14 -10.56 12.02 -5.22
N LYS A 15 -11.68 12.75 -5.17
CA LYS A 15 -12.70 12.67 -6.22
C LYS A 15 -12.15 13.07 -7.59
N ILE A 16 -11.46 14.22 -7.67
CA ILE A 16 -10.84 14.69 -8.91
C ILE A 16 -9.85 13.67 -9.44
N SER A 17 -9.01 13.11 -8.57
CA SER A 17 -8.10 12.02 -8.94
C SER A 17 -8.89 10.80 -9.45
N MET A 18 -9.95 10.38 -8.76
CA MET A 18 -10.75 9.24 -9.20
C MET A 18 -11.51 9.46 -10.52
N ASP A 19 -11.74 10.71 -10.94
CA ASP A 19 -12.35 11.03 -12.23
C ASP A 19 -11.31 11.25 -13.36
N ASP A 20 -10.06 11.60 -13.02
CA ASP A 20 -8.99 11.82 -13.99
C ASP A 20 -8.51 10.49 -14.65
N PRO A 21 -8.60 10.32 -15.99
CA PRO A 21 -8.12 9.13 -16.68
C PRO A 21 -6.61 8.90 -16.57
N GLY A 22 -5.83 9.96 -16.40
CA GLY A 22 -4.36 9.88 -16.26
C GLY A 22 -3.90 9.45 -14.87
N SER A 23 -4.81 9.43 -13.89
CA SER A 23 -4.49 9.08 -12.52
C SER A 23 -4.46 7.56 -12.28
N SER A 24 -3.68 7.16 -11.29
CA SER A 24 -3.62 5.77 -10.87
C SER A 24 -4.88 5.38 -10.06
N LYS A 25 -5.66 4.43 -10.58
CA LYS A 25 -6.84 3.89 -9.88
C LYS A 25 -6.45 2.86 -8.82
N PRO A 26 -7.28 2.62 -7.79
CA PRO A 26 -7.10 1.51 -6.87
C PRO A 26 -6.99 0.20 -7.64
N ARG A 27 -5.94 -0.57 -7.36
CA ARG A 27 -5.78 -1.94 -7.86
C ARG A 27 -6.64 -2.88 -7.02
N ASP A 28 -7.08 -3.98 -7.63
CA ASP A 28 -7.83 -5.01 -6.91
C ASP A 28 -6.94 -5.70 -5.87
N TRP A 29 -7.25 -5.50 -4.59
CA TRP A 29 -6.56 -6.14 -3.46
C TRP A 29 -6.96 -7.62 -3.30
N ILE A 30 -8.21 -7.98 -3.63
CA ILE A 30 -8.79 -9.28 -3.27
C ILE A 30 -8.53 -10.33 -4.35
N GLY A 31 -8.69 -9.98 -5.63
CA GLY A 31 -8.56 -10.92 -6.74
C GLY A 31 -7.20 -11.61 -6.82
N PRO A 32 -6.05 -10.90 -6.79
CA PRO A 32 -4.73 -11.52 -6.82
C PRO A 32 -4.47 -12.47 -5.66
N ILE A 33 -4.89 -12.09 -4.44
CA ILE A 33 -4.76 -12.92 -3.24
C ILE A 33 -5.59 -14.20 -3.39
N LYS A 34 -6.85 -14.09 -3.85
CA LYS A 34 -7.73 -15.25 -4.07
C LYS A 34 -7.22 -16.17 -5.18
N ARG A 35 -6.67 -15.62 -6.27
CA ARG A 35 -6.07 -16.44 -7.33
C ARG A 35 -4.88 -17.22 -6.80
N SER A 36 -3.95 -16.54 -6.14
CA SER A 36 -2.78 -17.18 -5.52
C SER A 36 -3.15 -18.24 -4.48
N ALA A 37 -4.27 -18.09 -3.77
CA ALA A 37 -4.77 -19.10 -2.84
C ALA A 37 -5.37 -20.35 -3.52
N ASN A 38 -5.75 -20.24 -4.80
CA ASN A 38 -6.41 -21.31 -5.57
C ASN A 38 -5.50 -21.92 -6.66
N ASP A 39 -4.28 -21.41 -6.86
CA ASP A 39 -3.41 -21.82 -7.97
C ASP A 39 -2.82 -23.23 -7.76
N GLU A 40 -2.60 -23.67 -6.51
CA GLU A 40 -2.17 -25.04 -6.17
C GLU A 40 -2.83 -25.50 -4.86
N ASP A 41 -3.16 -26.79 -4.74
CA ASP A 41 -3.60 -27.40 -3.47
C ASP A 41 -2.49 -27.20 -2.41
N ASP A 42 -2.84 -26.61 -1.26
CA ASP A 42 -1.95 -26.26 -0.14
C ASP A 42 -0.92 -25.12 -0.35
N ALA A 43 -1.12 -24.22 -1.31
CA ALA A 43 -0.25 -23.06 -1.49
C ALA A 43 -0.37 -22.01 -0.36
N PHE A 44 0.78 -21.58 0.18
CA PHE A 44 0.84 -20.41 1.09
C PHE A 44 0.79 -19.11 0.29
N VAL A 45 -0.15 -18.23 0.65
CA VAL A 45 -0.18 -16.85 0.13
C VAL A 45 0.73 -15.97 0.99
N VAL A 46 1.80 -15.46 0.39
CA VAL A 46 2.75 -14.55 1.06
C VAL A 46 2.54 -13.12 0.59
N VAL A 47 2.24 -12.23 1.55
CA VAL A 47 2.20 -10.78 1.34
C VAL A 47 3.42 -10.17 2.02
N PRO A 48 4.51 -9.86 1.29
CA PRO A 48 5.69 -9.26 1.89
C PRO A 48 5.41 -7.83 2.39
N GLU A 49 6.10 -7.45 3.47
CA GLU A 49 6.04 -6.10 4.02
C GLU A 49 7.35 -5.34 3.77
N CYS A 50 7.23 -4.14 3.21
CA CYS A 50 8.28 -3.12 3.18
C CYS A 50 8.25 -2.34 4.50
N LYS A 51 9.16 -2.69 5.42
CA LYS A 51 9.28 -2.06 6.74
C LYS A 51 10.73 -1.67 7.02
N ARG A 52 10.93 -0.45 7.52
CA ARG A 52 12.27 0.15 7.72
C ARG A 52 12.87 -0.25 9.06
N MET A 53 12.11 -0.08 10.13
CA MET A 53 12.53 -0.42 11.49
C MET A 53 11.36 -0.99 12.28
N GLU A 54 11.70 -1.56 13.43
CA GLU A 54 10.79 -2.03 14.46
C GLU A 54 11.17 -1.36 15.78
N PRO A 55 10.20 -0.95 16.64
CA PRO A 55 10.51 -0.30 17.92
C PRO A 55 11.43 -1.13 18.82
N THR A 56 11.31 -2.45 18.77
CA THR A 56 12.04 -3.37 19.65
C THR A 56 13.41 -3.76 19.09
N THR A 57 13.51 -4.03 17.79
CA THR A 57 14.75 -4.51 17.16
C THR A 57 15.53 -3.42 16.42
N GLY A 58 14.98 -2.21 16.32
CA GLY A 58 15.58 -1.11 15.57
C GLY A 58 15.52 -1.35 14.07
N SER A 59 16.54 -0.87 13.34
CA SER A 59 16.59 -0.96 11.88
C SER A 59 16.64 -2.42 11.39
N LEU A 60 15.72 -2.79 10.50
CA LEU A 60 15.63 -4.15 9.95
C LEU A 60 16.66 -4.40 8.84
N ARG A 61 17.17 -3.33 8.21
CA ARG A 61 18.16 -3.41 7.12
C ARG A 61 19.18 -2.28 7.23
N LYS A 62 20.46 -2.62 7.12
CA LYS A 62 21.56 -1.63 7.09
C LYS A 62 21.38 -0.53 6.04
N ARG A 63 20.78 -0.87 4.89
CA ARG A 63 20.45 0.06 3.81
C ARG A 63 19.04 -0.25 3.33
N TYR A 64 18.07 0.52 3.83
CA TYR A 64 16.68 0.42 3.39
C TYR A 64 16.51 1.20 2.08
N ASN A 65 16.00 0.55 1.04
CA ASN A 65 15.65 1.19 -0.23
C ASN A 65 14.35 0.56 -0.73
N ILE A 66 13.24 1.24 -0.43
CA ILE A 66 11.90 0.74 -0.74
C ILE A 66 11.71 0.50 -2.24
N ALA A 67 12.16 1.40 -3.11
CA ALA A 67 12.04 1.24 -4.55
C ALA A 67 12.71 -0.06 -5.02
N LYS A 68 13.90 -0.39 -4.50
CA LYS A 68 14.59 -1.64 -4.81
C LYS A 68 13.81 -2.86 -4.31
N LEU A 69 13.34 -2.85 -3.05
CA LEU A 69 12.56 -3.96 -2.49
C LEU A 69 11.27 -4.19 -3.26
N VAL A 70 10.53 -3.13 -3.56
CA VAL A 70 9.26 -3.20 -4.30
C VAL A 70 9.45 -3.74 -5.71
N LYS A 71 10.50 -3.30 -6.41
CA LYS A 71 10.85 -3.89 -7.71
C LYS A 71 11.12 -5.39 -7.56
N GLN A 72 11.92 -5.80 -6.56
CA GLN A 72 12.20 -7.23 -6.31
C GLN A 72 10.93 -8.04 -6.05
N PHE A 73 10.02 -7.55 -5.21
CA PHE A 73 8.74 -8.21 -4.94
C PHE A 73 7.85 -8.27 -6.19
N THR A 74 7.83 -7.21 -6.99
CA THR A 74 7.08 -7.18 -8.25
C THR A 74 7.62 -8.23 -9.24
N HIS A 75 8.95 -8.35 -9.38
CA HIS A 75 9.56 -9.39 -10.23
C HIS A 75 9.33 -10.80 -9.69
N ALA A 76 9.20 -10.96 -8.37
CA ALA A 76 8.89 -12.24 -7.74
C ALA A 76 7.40 -12.64 -7.90
N GLY A 77 6.57 -11.81 -8.53
CA GLY A 77 5.16 -12.14 -8.79
C GLY A 77 4.29 -12.22 -7.55
N VAL A 78 4.62 -11.47 -6.49
CA VAL A 78 3.83 -11.53 -5.24
C VAL A 78 2.39 -11.07 -5.49
N PRO A 79 1.38 -11.70 -4.85
CA PRO A 79 -0.01 -11.39 -5.12
C PRO A 79 -0.43 -10.02 -4.59
N ALA A 80 0.24 -9.54 -3.53
CA ALA A 80 0.05 -8.23 -2.94
C ALA A 80 1.29 -7.86 -2.12
N MET A 81 1.41 -6.60 -1.70
CA MET A 81 2.44 -6.20 -0.74
C MET A 81 1.90 -5.19 0.27
N SER A 82 2.51 -5.16 1.44
CA SER A 82 2.29 -4.14 2.46
C SER A 82 3.47 -3.17 2.50
N VAL A 83 3.19 -1.89 2.72
CA VAL A 83 4.19 -0.86 2.95
C VAL A 83 3.85 -0.17 4.27
N ASN A 84 4.75 -0.26 5.23
CA ASN A 84 4.60 0.46 6.48
C ASN A 84 4.92 1.95 6.27
N CYS A 85 3.97 2.82 6.61
CA CYS A 85 4.10 4.27 6.47
C CYS A 85 3.99 5.03 7.80
N ASP A 86 4.04 4.32 8.94
CA ASP A 86 4.09 4.94 10.27
C ASP A 86 5.49 5.52 10.52
N GLY A 87 5.57 6.84 10.49
CA GLY A 87 6.81 7.58 10.73
C GLY A 87 7.24 7.70 12.20
N VAL A 88 6.35 7.41 13.15
CA VAL A 88 6.61 7.56 14.59
C VAL A 88 7.29 6.31 15.14
N LEU A 89 6.72 5.13 14.87
CA LEU A 89 7.19 3.88 15.48
C LEU A 89 8.08 3.06 14.54
N PHE A 90 7.83 3.12 13.23
CA PHE A 90 8.43 2.22 12.25
C PHE A 90 9.29 2.95 11.20
N GLY A 91 9.41 4.27 11.34
CA GLY A 91 10.26 5.13 10.50
C GLY A 91 9.83 5.19 9.03
N GLY A 92 8.59 4.82 8.72
CA GLY A 92 8.01 4.93 7.38
C GLY A 92 7.58 6.37 7.04
N SER A 93 6.99 6.55 5.86
CA SER A 93 6.40 7.83 5.46
C SER A 93 5.29 7.67 4.43
N LEU A 94 4.51 8.72 4.21
CA LEU A 94 3.54 8.75 3.10
C LEU A 94 4.23 8.65 1.72
N GLU A 95 5.43 9.23 1.60
CA GLU A 95 6.25 9.16 0.38
C GLU A 95 6.74 7.73 0.08
N ASP A 96 6.89 6.88 1.10
CA ASP A 96 7.19 5.46 0.90
C ASP A 96 6.05 4.76 0.13
N ILE A 97 4.78 5.13 0.36
CA ILE A 97 3.64 4.62 -0.41
C ILE A 97 3.73 5.05 -1.88
N THR A 98 3.95 6.35 -2.14
CA THR A 98 4.11 6.88 -3.51
C THR A 98 5.28 6.22 -4.23
N THR A 99 6.42 6.10 -3.56
CA THR A 99 7.63 5.46 -4.11
C THR A 99 7.37 4.00 -4.44
N ALA A 100 6.63 3.27 -3.60
CA ALA A 100 6.25 1.89 -3.87
C ALA A 100 5.29 1.77 -5.07
N ARG A 101 4.32 2.68 -5.19
CA ARG A 101 3.39 2.73 -6.31
C ARG A 101 4.12 2.92 -7.63
N ASP A 102 5.06 3.85 -7.69
CA ASP A 102 5.85 4.13 -8.90
C ASP A 102 6.84 3.01 -9.22
N ALA A 103 7.52 2.48 -8.20
CA ALA A 103 8.45 1.38 -8.34
C ALA A 103 7.78 0.08 -8.85
N SER A 104 6.59 -0.25 -8.35
CA SER A 104 5.83 -1.42 -8.80
C SER A 104 5.33 -1.25 -10.24
N SER A 105 4.80 -0.07 -10.57
CA SER A 105 4.34 0.24 -11.93
C SER A 105 5.48 0.17 -12.94
N SER A 106 6.63 0.78 -12.62
CA SER A 106 7.80 0.77 -13.49
C SER A 106 8.41 -0.63 -13.65
N ALA A 107 8.41 -1.46 -12.60
CA ALA A 107 8.84 -2.85 -12.71
C ALA A 107 7.92 -3.68 -13.62
N ALA A 108 6.61 -3.51 -13.51
CA ALA A 108 5.67 -4.26 -14.33
C ALA A 108 5.78 -3.94 -15.83
N VAL A 109 6.02 -2.67 -16.20
CA VAL A 109 6.25 -2.29 -17.60
C VAL A 109 7.45 -3.02 -18.19
N ALA A 110 8.51 -3.26 -17.40
CA ALA A 110 9.68 -4.01 -17.86
C ALA A 110 9.42 -5.51 -18.04
N LEU A 111 8.35 -6.04 -17.43
CA LEU A 111 7.97 -7.46 -17.45
C LEU A 111 6.83 -7.75 -18.45
N ALA A 112 6.21 -6.73 -19.04
CA ALA A 112 5.02 -6.81 -19.90
C ALA A 112 5.24 -7.52 -21.25
N SER A 113 6.35 -8.24 -21.43
CA SER A 113 6.61 -9.09 -22.59
C SER A 113 5.86 -10.43 -22.56
N GLU A 114 5.17 -10.77 -21.48
CA GLU A 114 4.30 -11.95 -21.38
C GLU A 114 2.90 -11.54 -20.89
N ASP A 115 1.87 -12.12 -21.52
CA ASP A 115 0.48 -11.94 -21.15
C ASP A 115 0.30 -12.27 -19.65
N GLY A 116 -0.13 -11.29 -18.85
CA GLY A 116 -0.61 -11.54 -17.48
C GLY A 116 0.20 -10.99 -16.31
N VAL A 117 1.19 -10.10 -16.51
CA VAL A 117 1.87 -9.45 -15.37
C VAL A 117 0.92 -8.51 -14.63
N VAL A 118 0.37 -8.97 -13.50
CA VAL A 118 -0.46 -8.18 -12.59
C VAL A 118 0.44 -7.39 -11.65
N VAL A 119 0.40 -6.06 -11.75
CA VAL A 119 1.11 -5.21 -10.79
C VAL A 119 0.49 -5.41 -9.41
N PRO A 120 1.27 -5.77 -8.38
CA PRO A 120 0.70 -6.07 -7.07
C PRO A 120 0.01 -4.83 -6.47
N PRO A 121 -1.17 -4.99 -5.86
CA PRO A 121 -1.81 -3.95 -5.07
C PRO A 121 -0.99 -3.68 -3.79
N ILE A 122 -1.03 -2.43 -3.32
CA ILE A 122 -0.26 -1.97 -2.15
C ILE A 122 -1.21 -1.68 -0.98
N LEU A 123 -1.01 -2.36 0.13
CA LEU A 123 -1.61 -2.00 1.41
C LEU A 123 -0.71 -0.99 2.13
N ALA A 124 -1.30 0.12 2.56
CA ALA A 124 -0.65 1.02 3.51
C ALA A 124 -0.89 0.52 4.93
N SER A 125 0.21 0.21 5.62
CA SER A 125 0.23 -0.26 7.00
C SER A 125 0.58 0.92 7.92
N ASP A 126 -0.41 1.36 8.69
CA ASP A 126 -0.32 2.43 9.70
C ASP A 126 -1.37 2.18 10.79
N LEU A 127 -1.34 2.92 11.89
CA LEU A 127 -2.44 2.97 12.84
C LEU A 127 -3.49 3.97 12.37
N ILE A 128 -4.46 3.49 11.59
CA ILE A 128 -5.58 4.31 11.11
C ILE A 128 -6.57 4.56 12.24
N LEU A 129 -6.79 5.83 12.59
CA LEU A 129 -7.68 6.26 13.69
C LEU A 129 -8.82 7.18 13.22
N TYR A 130 -8.72 7.75 12.01
CA TYR A 130 -9.74 8.65 11.49
C TYR A 130 -9.73 8.74 9.95
N PRO A 131 -10.85 9.13 9.31
CA PRO A 131 -10.99 9.12 7.84
C PRO A 131 -9.93 9.91 7.08
N TYR A 132 -9.40 10.98 7.69
CA TYR A 132 -8.38 11.84 7.07
C TYR A 132 -7.15 11.04 6.60
N GLN A 133 -6.74 10.00 7.34
CA GLN A 133 -5.63 9.13 6.94
C GLN A 133 -5.96 8.38 5.65
N LEU A 134 -7.18 7.84 5.53
CA LEU A 134 -7.63 7.08 4.35
C LEU A 134 -7.47 7.91 3.06
N TYR A 135 -7.92 9.16 3.07
CA TYR A 135 -7.82 10.02 1.89
C TYR A 135 -6.38 10.37 1.53
N LYS A 136 -5.51 10.61 2.51
CA LYS A 136 -4.08 10.84 2.25
C LYS A 136 -3.40 9.61 1.66
N LEU A 137 -3.69 8.43 2.20
CA LEU A 137 -3.14 7.16 1.72
C LEU A 137 -3.62 6.85 0.30
N ARG A 138 -4.89 7.11 -0.02
CA ARG A 138 -5.41 6.96 -1.39
C ARG A 138 -4.71 7.91 -2.37
N LEU A 139 -4.52 9.19 -2.00
CA LEU A 139 -3.78 10.14 -2.84
C LEU A 139 -2.31 9.73 -3.01
N ALA A 140 -1.71 9.09 -2.01
CA ALA A 140 -0.36 8.54 -2.11
C ALA A 140 -0.27 7.27 -2.97
N GLY A 141 -1.40 6.65 -3.30
CA GLY A 141 -1.49 5.48 -4.20
C GLY A 141 -1.77 4.15 -3.53
N ALA A 142 -2.14 4.13 -2.24
CA ALA A 142 -2.49 2.91 -1.49
C ALA A 142 -3.81 2.30 -1.98
N ASP A 143 -3.79 1.02 -2.32
CA ASP A 143 -4.95 0.26 -2.81
C ASP A 143 -5.80 -0.32 -1.67
N ALA A 144 -5.18 -0.55 -0.52
CA ALA A 144 -5.82 -1.01 0.70
C ALA A 144 -5.18 -0.36 1.94
N VAL A 145 -5.86 -0.49 3.08
CA VAL A 145 -5.35 -0.09 4.40
C VAL A 145 -5.64 -1.20 5.43
N ASN A 146 -4.88 -1.24 6.51
CA ASN A 146 -5.21 -2.04 7.69
C ASN A 146 -6.11 -1.25 8.66
N LEU A 147 -7.10 -1.92 9.24
CA LEU A 147 -7.92 -1.38 10.33
C LEU A 147 -7.75 -2.26 11.56
N VAL A 148 -7.35 -1.66 12.69
CA VAL A 148 -7.16 -2.38 13.94
C VAL A 148 -8.45 -2.28 14.76
N ALA A 149 -9.24 -3.35 14.77
CA ALA A 149 -10.54 -3.36 15.45
C ALA A 149 -10.46 -2.98 16.94
N GLY A 150 -9.37 -3.34 17.64
CA GLY A 150 -9.17 -2.96 19.05
C GLY A 150 -8.87 -1.47 19.28
N ALA A 151 -8.55 -0.72 18.22
CA ALA A 151 -8.26 0.71 18.28
C ALA A 151 -9.42 1.58 17.75
N LEU A 152 -10.47 0.96 17.20
CA LEU A 152 -11.55 1.63 16.48
C LEU A 152 -12.91 1.33 17.11
N THR A 153 -13.82 2.31 17.10
CA THR A 153 -15.21 2.05 17.45
C THR A 153 -15.95 1.43 16.26
N THR A 154 -17.12 0.82 16.48
CA THR A 154 -17.97 0.32 15.38
C THR A 154 -18.28 1.42 14.36
N LYS A 155 -18.47 2.67 14.82
CA LYS A 155 -18.72 3.81 13.95
C LYS A 155 -17.54 4.09 13.01
N ASP A 156 -16.32 3.88 13.49
CA ASP A 156 -15.12 4.13 12.72
C ASP A 156 -14.84 3.04 11.66
N LEU A 157 -15.55 1.91 11.71
CA LEU A 157 -15.47 0.83 10.73
C LEU A 157 -16.48 0.96 9.57
N LEU A 158 -17.35 1.97 9.60
CA LEU A 158 -18.43 2.18 8.63
C LEU A 158 -18.16 3.28 7.61
N TYR A 159 -16.94 3.84 7.58
CA TYR A 159 -16.57 4.90 6.65
C TYR A 159 -16.49 4.44 5.19
#